data_AF-A0A3M7C874-F1
#
_entry.id   AF-A0A3M7C874-F1
#
_cell.length_a   1.000
_cell.length_b   1.000
_cell.length_c   1.000
_cell.angle_alpha   90.00
_cell.angle_beta   90.00
_cell.angle_gamma   90.00
#
_symmetry.space_group_name_H-M   'P 1'
#
loop_
_entity.id
_entity.type
_entity.pdbx_description
1 polymer ?
#
loop_
_entity_poly.entity_id
_entity_poly.type
_entity_poly.pdbx_seq_one_letter_code
_entity_poly.pdbx_strand_id
1 'polypeptide(L)'
;MSVYSFFIFDRHTECIYSKRWVDKHAPSNRPKSSALGHGDVPASTKKAMKDRDDAKLIFGTLFSLRRMVRQLGGEEDAFLSYRTGEYKLHYFETPTQLKFVLLTDTR
;
A
#
# COMPACT_ATOMS: atom_id res chain seq x y z
N MET A 1 -0.04 12.77 -15.47
CA MET A 1 0.36 12.01 -14.27
C MET A 1 -0.89 11.59 -13.54
N SER A 2 -1.13 10.28 -13.39
CA SER A 2 -2.34 9.76 -12.74
C SER A 2 -2.02 9.26 -11.33
N VAL A 3 -2.89 9.58 -10.37
CA VAL A 3 -2.83 9.03 -9.01
C VAL A 3 -3.73 7.79 -8.93
N TYR A 4 -3.18 6.66 -8.53
CA TYR A 4 -3.92 5.40 -8.41
C TYR A 4 -4.55 5.25 -7.02
N SER A 5 -3.73 5.42 -5.98
CA SER A 5 -4.16 5.28 -4.59
C SER A 5 -3.28 6.08 -3.65
N PHE A 6 -3.83 6.40 -2.49
CA PHE A 6 -3.21 7.17 -1.44
C PHE A 6 -3.54 6.56 -0.10
N PHE A 7 -2.53 6.41 0.74
CA PHE A 7 -2.64 5.84 2.08
C PHE A 7 -1.99 6.77 3.10
N ILE A 8 -2.58 6.82 4.28
CA ILE A 8 -1.99 7.45 5.45
C ILE A 8 -1.91 6.40 6.54
N PHE A 9 -0.70 6.16 7.04
CA PHE A 9 -0.47 5.32 8.21
C PHE A 9 -0.05 6.19 9.39
N ASP A 10 -0.50 5.79 10.58
CA ASP A 10 -0.13 6.45 11.82
C ASP A 10 1.20 5.91 12.41
N ARG A 11 1.50 6.32 13.64
CA ARG A 11 2.66 5.84 14.39
C ARG A 11 2.54 4.38 14.83
N HIS A 12 1.31 3.88 15.02
CA HIS A 12 1.02 2.52 15.44
C HIS A 12 0.93 1.53 14.29
N THR A 13 1.28 1.97 13.07
CA THR A 13 1.29 1.16 11.84
C THR A 13 -0.11 0.83 11.31
N GLU A 14 -1.12 1.56 11.79
CA GLU A 14 -2.48 1.40 11.33
C GLU A 14 -2.77 2.30 10.13
N CYS A 15 -3.46 1.76 9.13
CA CYS A 15 -3.94 2.53 7.99
C CYS A 15 -5.17 3.35 8.41
N ILE A 16 -4.96 4.64 8.70
CA ILE A 16 -6.02 5.55 9.13
C ILE A 16 -6.78 6.18 7.97
N TYR A 17 -6.20 6.17 6.76
CA TYR A 17 -6.86 6.64 5.56
C TYR A 17 -6.42 5.84 4.34
N SER A 18 -7.37 5.45 3.51
CA SER A 18 -7.10 4.92 2.17
C SER A 18 -8.08 5.50 1.17
N LYS A 19 -7.56 5.92 0.01
CA LYS A 19 -8.38 6.35 -1.12
C LYS A 19 -7.81 5.78 -2.40
N ARG A 20 -8.69 5.22 -3.22
CA ARG A 20 -8.38 4.63 -4.51
C ARG A 20 -9.20 5.34 -5.57
N TRP A 21 -8.53 5.82 -6.62
CA TRP A 21 -9.18 6.51 -7.74
C TRP A 21 -9.28 5.60 -8.96
N VAL A 22 -8.29 4.74 -9.20
CA VAL A 22 -8.23 3.87 -10.37
C VAL A 22 -8.00 2.43 -9.91
N ASP A 23 -8.86 1.51 -10.34
CA ASP A 23 -8.69 0.09 -10.07
C ASP A 23 -7.89 -0.55 -11.23
N LYS A 24 -6.56 -0.49 -11.14
CA LYS A 24 -5.68 -1.15 -12.13
C LYS A 24 -5.45 -2.64 -11.85
N HIS A 25 -5.89 -3.14 -10.69
CA HIS A 25 -5.73 -4.55 -10.30
C HIS A 25 -7.06 -5.31 -10.36
N ALA A 26 -7.43 -5.72 -11.57
CA ALA A 26 -8.22 -6.92 -11.81
C ALA A 26 -7.41 -7.99 -12.57
N PRO A 27 -6.30 -8.55 -12.02
CA PRO A 27 -5.84 -9.83 -12.51
C PRO A 27 -6.78 -10.90 -11.95
N SER A 28 -7.60 -11.47 -12.83
CA SER A 28 -8.58 -12.55 -12.57
C SER A 28 -7.98 -13.89 -12.05
N ASN A 29 -6.75 -13.93 -11.53
CA ASN A 29 -6.01 -15.18 -11.37
C ASN A 29 -5.38 -15.43 -9.98
N ARG A 30 -6.01 -14.96 -8.90
CA ARG A 30 -5.69 -15.50 -7.57
C ARG A 30 -6.39 -16.85 -7.44
N PRO A 31 -5.69 -17.98 -7.20
CA PRO A 31 -6.36 -19.25 -6.93
C PRO A 31 -7.26 -19.04 -5.71
N LYS A 32 -8.56 -19.22 -5.92
CA LYS A 32 -9.54 -19.20 -4.84
C LYS A 32 -9.21 -20.38 -3.93
N SER A 33 -8.53 -20.12 -2.82
CA SER A 33 -8.56 -21.06 -1.71
C SER A 33 -10.03 -21.19 -1.31
N SER A 34 -10.60 -22.33 -1.67
CA SER A 34 -11.97 -22.72 -1.39
C SER A 34 -12.16 -22.83 0.12
N ALA A 35 -12.49 -21.73 0.77
CA ALA A 35 -13.12 -21.75 2.08
C ALA A 35 -14.62 -21.96 1.85
N LEU A 36 -15.07 -23.16 2.20
CA LEU A 36 -16.48 -23.52 2.31
C LEU A 36 -17.18 -22.56 3.29
N GLY A 37 -18.36 -22.06 2.90
CA GLY A 37 -19.39 -21.66 3.86
C GLY A 37 -19.78 -20.18 3.93
N HIS A 38 -20.98 -19.91 3.40
CA HIS A 38 -22.02 -19.03 3.92
C HIS A 38 -21.90 -17.49 3.83
N GLY A 39 -22.82 -16.92 3.05
CA GLY A 39 -23.28 -15.53 3.13
C GLY A 39 -22.89 -14.70 1.91
N ASP A 40 -23.87 -14.22 1.14
CA ASP A 40 -23.67 -13.19 0.13
C ASP A 40 -23.24 -11.88 0.81
N VAL A 41 -21.95 -11.79 1.11
CA VAL A 41 -21.37 -10.57 1.69
C VAL A 41 -21.48 -9.47 0.64
N PRO A 42 -22.08 -8.30 0.97
CA PRO A 42 -22.21 -7.19 0.03
C PRO A 42 -20.87 -6.84 -0.62
N ALA A 43 -20.90 -6.48 -1.90
CA ALA A 43 -19.69 -6.13 -2.66
C ALA A 43 -18.88 -5.00 -2.00
N SER A 44 -19.54 -4.09 -1.28
CA SER A 44 -18.92 -3.03 -0.48
C SER A 44 -18.02 -3.58 0.63
N THR A 45 -18.47 -4.62 1.35
CA THR A 45 -17.70 -5.28 2.41
C THR A 45 -16.48 -6.01 1.83
N LYS A 46 -16.64 -6.68 0.68
CA LYS A 46 -15.53 -7.33 -0.02
C LYS A 46 -14.46 -6.32 -0.47
N LYS A 47 -14.88 -5.15 -0.98
CA LYS A 47 -13.98 -4.05 -1.35
C LYS A 47 -13.24 -3.49 -0.13
N ALA A 48 -13.94 -3.25 0.99
CA ALA A 48 -13.32 -2.77 2.21
C ALA A 48 -12.30 -3.76 2.78
N MET A 49 -12.57 -5.07 2.70
CA MET A 49 -11.59 -6.11 3.05
C MET A 49 -10.36 -6.05 2.15
N LYS A 50 -10.53 -5.96 0.83
CA LYS A 50 -9.42 -5.80 -0.14
C LYS A 50 -8.58 -4.55 0.16
N ASP A 51 -9.24 -3.41 0.43
CA ASP A 51 -8.56 -2.15 0.77
C ASP A 51 -7.69 -2.29 2.04
N ARG A 52 -8.16 -3.04 3.05
CA ARG A 52 -7.40 -3.32 4.28
C ARG A 52 -6.23 -4.28 4.05
N ASP A 53 -6.41 -5.29 3.21
CA ASP A 53 -5.34 -6.25 2.89
C ASP A 53 -4.23 -5.58 2.06
N ASP A 54 -4.60 -4.75 1.08
CA ASP A 54 -3.66 -3.97 0.28
C ASP A 54 -2.86 -3.00 1.17
N ALA A 55 -3.51 -2.36 2.14
CA ALA A 55 -2.82 -1.47 3.08
C ALA A 55 -1.77 -2.20 3.92
N LYS A 56 -2.08 -3.42 4.40
CA LYS A 56 -1.11 -4.26 5.13
C LYS A 56 0.07 -4.67 4.25
N LEU A 57 -0.19 -5.02 2.99
CA LEU A 57 0.86 -5.36 2.04
C LEU A 57 1.80 -4.18 1.80
N ILE A 58 1.24 -3.00 1.52
CA ILE A 58 2.00 -1.76 1.30
C ILE A 58 2.84 -1.41 2.54
N PHE A 59 2.25 -1.52 3.73
CA PHE A 59 2.98 -1.30 4.97
C PHE A 59 4.16 -2.27 5.13
N GLY A 60 3.94 -3.56 4.87
CA GLY A 60 5.00 -4.57 4.92
C GLY A 60 6.15 -4.27 3.94
N THR A 61 5.83 -3.92 2.70
CA THR A 61 6.83 -3.51 1.70
C THR A 61 7.64 -2.31 2.17
N LEU A 62 6.97 -1.27 2.67
CA LEU A 62 7.63 -0.07 3.15
C LEU A 62 8.52 -0.34 4.36
N PHE A 63 8.07 -1.16 5.30
CA PHE A 63 8.85 -1.56 6.47
C PHE A 63 10.15 -2.26 6.06
N SER A 64 10.05 -3.22 5.14
CA SER A 64 11.21 -3.93 4.60
C SER A 64 12.16 -3.01 3.84
N LEU A 65 11.65 -2.16 2.95
CA LEU A 65 12.47 -1.27 2.13
C LEU A 65 13.17 -0.19 2.97
N ARG A 66 12.47 0.41 3.94
CA ARG A 66 13.09 1.37 4.87
C ARG A 66 14.24 0.74 5.65
N ARG A 67 14.03 -0.48 6.15
CA ARG A 67 15.10 -1.21 6.85
C ARG A 67 16.28 -1.50 5.93
N MET A 68 16.02 -1.91 4.68
CA MET A 68 17.06 -2.18 3.69
C MET A 68 17.87 -0.93 3.36
N VAL A 69 17.21 0.20 3.09
CA VAL A 69 17.90 1.48 2.81
C VAL A 69 18.78 1.89 3.98
N ARG A 70 18.29 1.84 5.22
CA ARG A 70 19.09 2.16 6.40
C ARG A 70 20.28 1.21 6.61
N GLN A 71 20.10 -0.08 6.29
CA GLN A 71 21.18 -1.07 6.39
C GLN A 71 22.27 -0.87 5.34
N LEU A 72 21.92 -0.38 4.15
CA LEU A 72 22.86 -0.19 3.05
C LEU A 72 23.47 1.21 2.99
N GLY A 73 22.69 2.25 3.29
CA GLY A 73 23.04 3.67 3.16
C GLY A 73 23.43 4.36 4.48
N GLY A 74 23.26 3.70 5.63
CA GLY A 74 23.55 4.26 6.95
C GLY A 74 22.35 4.95 7.60
N GLU A 75 22.56 5.56 8.77
CA GLU A 75 21.47 6.09 9.61
C GLU A 75 20.79 7.34 9.05
N GLU A 76 21.53 8.13 8.28
CA GLU A 76 21.06 9.37 7.66
C GLU A 76 20.28 9.14 6.35
N ASP A 77 20.34 7.93 5.78
CA ASP A 77 19.65 7.60 4.55
C ASP A 77 18.18 7.25 4.81
N ALA A 78 17.29 7.87 4.03
CA ALA A 78 15.86 7.75 4.16
C ALA A 78 15.25 7.24 2.86
N PHE A 79 14.41 6.21 2.97
CA PHE A 79 13.64 5.74 1.82
C PHE A 79 12.70 6.85 1.33
N LEU A 80 12.76 7.19 0.04
CA LEU A 80 11.93 8.24 -0.57
C LEU A 80 10.87 7.68 -1.52
N SER A 81 11.26 6.77 -2.41
CA SER A 81 10.35 6.17 -3.40
C SER A 81 10.95 4.92 -4.02
N TYR A 82 10.09 4.07 -4.59
CA TYR A 82 10.51 3.06 -5.56
C TYR A 82 9.66 3.15 -6.82
N ARG A 83 10.24 2.73 -7.95
CA ARG A 83 9.57 2.72 -9.25
C ARG A 83 9.62 1.30 -9.82
N THR A 84 8.49 0.86 -10.35
CA THR A 84 8.36 -0.35 -11.17
C THR A 84 8.10 0.06 -12.62
N GLY A 85 7.91 -0.93 -13.51
CA GLY A 85 7.48 -0.66 -14.89
C GLY A 85 6.06 -0.07 -14.99
N GLU A 86 5.21 -0.28 -13.99
CA GLU A 86 3.78 0.04 -14.05
C GLU A 86 3.34 1.19 -13.14
N TYR A 87 4.05 1.40 -12.04
CA TYR A 87 3.73 2.45 -11.08
C TYR A 87 4.96 2.92 -10.30
N LYS A 88 4.85 4.11 -9.71
CA LYS A 88 5.80 4.64 -8.72
C LYS A 88 5.09 4.79 -7.38
N LEU A 89 5.75 4.33 -6.32
CA LEU A 89 5.32 4.56 -4.94
C LEU A 89 6.18 5.67 -4.35
N HIS A 90 5.54 6.75 -3.93
CA HIS A 90 6.16 7.86 -3.21
C HIS A 90 5.88 7.72 -1.73
N TYR A 91 6.89 8.03 -0.93
CA TYR A 91 6.83 7.94 0.51
C TYR A 91 7.27 9.26 1.14
N PHE A 92 6.49 9.72 2.12
CA PHE A 92 6.83 10.86 2.94
C PHE A 92 6.46 10.58 4.39
N GLU A 93 7.39 10.87 5.31
CA GLU A 93 7.18 10.72 6.75
C GLU A 93 7.35 12.06 7.45
N THR A 94 6.41 12.40 8.32
CA THR A 94 6.52 13.60 9.15
C THR A 94 7.32 13.31 10.42
N PRO A 95 7.84 14.34 11.11
CA PRO A 95 8.45 14.18 12.44
C PRO A 95 7.51 13.55 13.48
N THR A 96 6.19 13.70 13.30
CA THR A 96 5.15 13.07 14.12
C THR A 96 4.86 11.61 13.75
N GLN A 97 5.67 11.00 12.87
CA GLN A 97 5.58 9.62 12.40
C GLN A 97 4.30 9.29 11.61
N LEU A 98 3.65 10.30 11.01
CA LEU A 98 2.62 10.09 10.00
C LEU A 98 3.28 9.77 8.67
N LYS A 99 2.78 8.72 8.02
CA LYS A 99 3.37 8.15 6.82
C LYS A 99 2.39 8.30 5.67
N PHE A 100 2.77 9.12 4.70
CA PHE A 100 2.00 9.39 3.51
C PHE A 100 2.56 8.54 2.36
N VAL A 101 1.69 7.73 1.76
CA VAL A 101 2.07 6.82 0.67
C VAL A 101 1.19 7.09 -0.52
N LEU A 102 1.80 7.42 -1.66
CA LEU A 102 1.09 7.74 -2.90
C LEU A 102 1.55 6.80 -4.01
N LEU A 103 0.61 6.11 -4.65
CA LEU A 103 0.88 5.35 -5.87
C LEU A 103 0.45 6.17 -7.08
N THR A 104 1.38 6.38 -8.01
CA THR A 104 1.14 7.11 -9.24
C THR A 104 1.60 6.32 -10.46
N ASP A 105 1.26 6.83 -11.63
CA ASP A 105 1.93 6.45 -12.87
C ASP A 105 3.46 6.66 -12.77
N THR A 106 4.19 5.98 -13.65
CA THR A 106 5.65 5.98 -13.73
C THR A 106 6.22 7.24 -14.39
N ARG A 107 5.38 7.99 -15.11
CA ARG A 107 5.73 9.25 -15.76
C ARG A 107 5.52 10.45 -14.85
#